data_AF-A0A9W6GRN1-F1
#
_entry.id   AF-A0A9W6GRN1-F1
#
_cell.length_a   1.000
_cell.length_b   1.000
_cell.length_c   1.000
_cell.angle_alpha   90.00
_cell.angle_beta   90.00
_cell.angle_gamma   90.00
#
_symmetry.space_group_name_H-M   'P 1'
#
loop_
_entity.id
_entity.type
_entity.pdbx_description
1 polymer ?
#
loop_
_entity_poly.entity_id
_entity_poly.type
_entity_poly.pdbx_seq_one_letter_code
_entity_poly.pdbx_strand_id
1 'polypeptide(L)'
;MSVSLTPELEQLVRQKVDTGRYTSASEVLREALRLLEERDQLEASRKDEIRAKVAAGMASLRAGDSVDGEAFFDRLEAELEAQDRRGSN
;
A
#
# COMPACT_ATOMS: atom_id res chain seq x y z
N MET A 1 -30.37 9.97 -7.08
CA MET A 1 -29.65 10.50 -5.89
C MET A 1 -28.93 11.76 -6.31
N SER A 2 -29.10 12.88 -5.60
CA SER A 2 -28.32 14.10 -5.79
C SER A 2 -27.27 14.17 -4.68
N VAL A 3 -26.04 14.56 -5.03
CA VAL A 3 -24.93 14.72 -4.09
C VAL A 3 -24.49 16.17 -4.19
N SER A 4 -24.45 16.86 -3.05
CA SER A 4 -23.94 18.23 -2.98
C SER A 4 -22.42 18.19 -2.91
N LEU A 5 -21.77 18.92 -3.80
CA LEU A 5 -20.32 19.08 -3.82
C LEU A 5 -19.94 20.42 -3.19
N THR A 6 -18.72 20.50 -2.64
CA THR A 6 -18.17 21.81 -2.29
C THR A 6 -17.83 22.58 -3.56
N PRO A 7 -17.75 23.93 -3.51
CA PRO A 7 -17.42 24.74 -4.70
C PRO A 7 -16.12 24.31 -5.39
N GLU A 8 -15.12 23.87 -4.62
CA GLU A 8 -13.83 23.41 -5.13
C GLU A 8 -13.97 22.10 -5.92
N LEU A 9 -14.78 21.16 -5.41
CA LEU A 9 -15.06 19.90 -6.08
C LEU A 9 -15.90 20.10 -7.34
N GLU A 10 -16.86 21.02 -7.31
CA GLU A 10 -17.59 21.40 -8.53
C GLU A 10 -16.66 21.95 -9.60
N GLN A 11 -15.75 22.86 -9.23
CA GLN A 11 -14.79 23.43 -10.17
C GLN A 11 -13.87 22.36 -10.77
N LEU A 12 -13.39 21.42 -9.94
CA LEU A 12 -12.59 20.30 -10.40
C LEU A 12 -13.36 19.42 -11.40
N VAL A 13 -14.61 19.06 -11.08
CA VAL A 13 -15.45 18.24 -11.97
C VAL A 13 -15.71 18.97 -13.29
N ARG A 14 -16.05 20.27 -13.25
CA ARG A 14 -16.24 21.09 -14.46
C ARG A 14 -14.97 21.09 -15.32
N GLN A 15 -13.81 21.37 -14.72
CA GLN A 15 -12.54 21.36 -15.45
C GLN A 15 -12.28 20.02 -16.13
N LYS A 16 -12.58 18.88 -15.47
CA LYS A 16 -12.41 17.55 -16.05
C LYS A 16 -13.33 17.31 -17.25
N VAL A 17 -14.59 17.75 -17.16
CA VAL A 17 -15.54 17.69 -18.29
C VAL A 17 -15.08 18.59 -19.44
N ASP A 18 -14.62 19.81 -19.14
CA ASP A 18 -14.18 20.80 -20.12
C ASP A 18 -12.98 20.33 -20.96
N THR A 19 -12.16 19.39 -20.46
CA THR A 19 -11.10 18.75 -21.25
C THR A 19 -11.64 17.87 -22.40
N GLY A 20 -12.94 17.59 -22.44
CA GLY A 20 -13.57 16.66 -23.38
C GLY A 20 -13.30 15.18 -23.07
N ARG A 21 -12.53 14.86 -22.03
CA ARG A 21 -12.25 13.48 -21.60
C ARG A 21 -13.47 12.80 -20.98
N TYR A 22 -14.39 13.57 -20.41
CA TYR A 22 -15.61 13.07 -19.77
C TYR A 22 -16.82 13.80 -20.34
N THR A 23 -17.91 13.08 -20.58
CA THR A 23 -19.15 13.59 -21.16
C THR A 23 -20.05 14.26 -20.14
N SER A 24 -19.88 13.95 -18.84
CA SER A 24 -20.72 14.48 -17.76
C SER A 24 -20.04 14.42 -16.40
N ALA A 25 -20.54 15.24 -15.47
CA ALA A 25 -20.16 15.19 -14.06
C ALA A 25 -20.39 13.80 -13.43
N SER A 26 -21.48 13.12 -13.81
CA SER A 26 -21.78 11.77 -13.33
C SER A 26 -20.74 10.74 -13.78
N GLU A 27 -20.13 10.92 -14.95
CA GLU A 27 -19.05 10.07 -15.42
C GLU A 27 -17.77 10.29 -14.62
N VAL A 28 -17.40 11.54 -14.36
CA VAL A 28 -16.26 11.89 -13.49
C VAL A 28 -16.43 11.28 -12.11
N LEU A 29 -17.63 11.39 -11.52
CA LEU A 29 -17.92 10.85 -10.19
C LEU A 29 -17.89 9.32 -10.16
N ARG A 30 -18.41 8.64 -11.19
CA ARG A 30 -18.32 7.17 -11.27
C ARG A 30 -16.87 6.69 -11.32
N GLU A 31 -16.03 7.33 -12.12
CA GLU A 31 -14.62 6.98 -12.20
C GLU A 31 -13.89 7.27 -10.89
N ALA A 32 -14.18 8.41 -10.25
CA ALA A 32 -13.61 8.75 -8.95
C ALA A 32 -13.99 7.73 -7.86
N LEU A 33 -15.25 7.27 -7.84
CA LEU A 33 -15.70 6.24 -6.90
C LEU A 33 -15.10 4.86 -7.19
N ARG A 34 -14.91 4.51 -8.47
CA ARG A 34 -14.21 3.27 -8.85
C ARG A 34 -12.77 3.26 -8.34
N LEU A 35 -12.04 4.35 -8.55
CA LEU A 35 -10.67 4.50 -8.05
C LEU A 35 -10.60 4.50 -6.52
N LEU A 36 -11.60 5.10 -5.86
CA LEU A 36 -11.73 5.08 -4.40
C LEU A 36 -11.90 3.64 -3.90
N GLU A 37 -12.81 2.87 -4.51
CA GLU A 37 -13.05 1.48 -4.17
C GLU A 37 -11.81 0.60 -4.39
N GLU A 38 -11.10 0.76 -5.51
CA GLU A 38 -9.86 0.02 -5.78
C GLU A 38 -8.78 0.29 -4.73
N ARG A 39 -8.62 1.55 -4.32
CA ARG A 39 -7.69 1.92 -3.25
C ARG A 39 -8.11 1.28 -1.93
N ASP A 40 -9.38 1.37 -1.56
CA ASP A 40 -9.88 0.85 -0.30
C ASP A 40 -9.75 -0.69 -0.24
N GLN A 41 -9.97 -1.39 -1.37
CA GLN A 41 -9.72 -2.83 -1.49
C GLN A 41 -8.22 -3.18 -1.34
N LEU A 42 -7.33 -2.41 -1.97
CA LEU A 42 -5.89 -2.60 -1.82
C LEU A 42 -5.45 -2.41 -0.36
N GLU A 43 -5.95 -1.37 0.31
CA GLU A 43 -5.67 -1.14 1.73
C GLU A 43 -6.19 -2.26 2.63
N ALA A 44 -7.38 -2.79 2.35
CA ALA A 44 -7.93 -3.93 3.08
C ALA A 44 -7.04 -5.17 2.90
N SER A 45 -6.62 -5.49 1.67
CA SER A 45 -5.75 -6.64 1.40
C SER A 45 -4.40 -6.53 2.11
N ARG A 46 -3.79 -5.34 2.13
CA ARG A 46 -2.53 -5.08 2.85
C ARG A 46 -2.69 -5.28 4.35
N LYS A 47 -3.81 -4.83 4.94
CA LYS A 47 -4.09 -5.04 6.37
C LYS A 47 -4.20 -6.52 6.70
N ASP A 48 -4.87 -7.30 5.86
CA ASP A 48 -5.03 -8.74 6.09
C ASP A 48 -3.71 -9.50 5.90
N GLU A 49 -2.88 -9.11 4.93
CA GLU A 49 -1.53 -9.64 4.77
C GLU A 49 -0.65 -9.39 6.00
N ILE A 50 -0.65 -8.15 6.52
CA ILE A 50 0.09 -7.79 7.74
C ILE A 50 -0.41 -8.62 8.92
N ARG A 51 -1.73 -8.74 9.11
CA ARG A 51 -2.31 -9.56 10.18
C ARG A 51 -1.89 -11.02 10.07
N ALA A 52 -1.89 -11.58 8.87
CA ALA A 52 -1.45 -12.95 8.63
C ALA A 52 0.04 -13.13 8.97
N LYS A 53 0.91 -12.20 8.54
CA LYS A 53 2.35 -12.22 8.87
C LYS A 53 2.60 -12.14 10.38
N VAL A 54 1.89 -11.25 11.08
CA VAL A 54 1.98 -11.12 12.54
C VAL A 54 1.50 -12.41 13.23
N ALA A 55 0.37 -12.97 12.80
CA ALA A 55 -0.15 -14.21 13.37
C ALA A 55 0.82 -15.38 13.19
N ALA A 56 1.42 -15.51 11.99
CA ALA A 56 2.44 -16.51 11.70
C ALA A 56 3.68 -16.33 12.59
N GLY A 57 4.22 -15.11 12.70
CA GLY A 57 5.36 -14.82 13.58
C GLY A 57 5.06 -15.14 15.05
N MET A 58 3.88 -14.78 15.54
CA MET A 58 3.45 -15.11 16.91
C MET A 58 3.30 -16.62 17.13
N ALA A 59 2.90 -17.39 16.11
CA ALA A 59 2.83 -18.84 16.20
C ALA A 59 4.24 -19.46 16.29
N SER A 60 5.18 -19.01 15.44
CA SER A 60 6.59 -19.44 15.51
C SER A 60 7.22 -19.15 16.88
N LEU A 61 7.01 -17.94 17.41
CA LEU A 61 7.50 -17.58 18.75
C LEU A 61 6.96 -18.51 19.84
N ARG A 62 5.66 -18.85 19.81
CA ARG A 62 5.06 -19.79 20.78
C ARG A 62 5.59 -21.21 20.64
N ALA A 63 5.96 -21.62 19.42
CA ALA A 63 6.57 -22.90 19.15
C ALA A 63 8.07 -22.96 19.57
N GLY A 64 8.63 -21.84 20.03
CA GLY A 64 10.05 -21.72 20.39
C GLY A 64 10.97 -21.56 19.19
N ASP A 65 10.42 -21.33 17.99
CA ASP A 65 11.15 -21.06 16.76
C ASP A 65 11.51 -19.57 16.69
N SER A 66 12.42 -19.16 17.59
CA SER A 66 12.93 -17.80 17.70
C SER A 66 14.45 -17.81 17.62
N VAL A 67 15.02 -16.75 17.06
CA VAL A 67 16.47 -16.55 17.02
C VAL A 67 16.87 -15.42 17.97
N ASP A 68 18.10 -15.49 18.48
CA ASP A 68 18.69 -14.37 19.21
C ASP A 68 18.90 -13.19 18.25
N GLY A 69 18.41 -12.01 18.64
CA GLY A 69 18.39 -10.83 17.79
C GLY A 69 19.78 -10.27 17.51
N GLU A 70 20.62 -10.17 18.54
CA GLU A 70 21.98 -9.62 18.44
C GLU A 70 22.84 -10.52 17.56
N ALA A 71 22.86 -11.82 17.83
CA ALA A 71 23.58 -12.80 17.01
C ALA A 71 23.06 -12.89 15.57
N PHE A 72 21.78 -12.59 15.32
CA PHE A 72 21.25 -12.51 13.96
C PHE A 72 21.82 -11.31 13.20
N PHE A 73 21.80 -10.11 13.79
CA PHE A 73 22.32 -8.91 13.16
C PHE A 73 23.83 -8.96 12.95
N ASP A 74 24.59 -9.48 13.91
CA ASP A 74 26.03 -9.68 13.78
C ASP A 74 26.38 -10.56 12.57
N ARG A 75 25.63 -11.65 12.37
CA ARG A 75 25.80 -12.54 11.20
C ARG A 75 25.41 -11.85 9.90
N LEU A 76 24.32 -11.08 9.91
CA LEU A 76 23.83 -10.38 8.73
C LEU A 76 24.84 -9.31 8.26
N GLU A 77 25.40 -8.54 9.19
CA GLU A 77 26.42 -7.53 8.89
C GLU A 77 27.68 -8.17 8.32
N ALA A 78 28.16 -9.26 8.92
CA ALA A 78 29.30 -10.02 8.41
C ALA A 78 29.08 -10.58 7.00
N GLU A 79 27.87 -11.05 6.69
CA GLU A 79 27.51 -11.51 5.34
C GLU A 79 27.49 -10.37 4.31
N LEU A 80 26.93 -9.21 4.66
CA LEU A 80 26.89 -8.04 3.78
C LEU A 80 28.30 -7.52 3.46
N GLU A 81 29.17 -7.40 4.47
CA GLU A 81 30.56 -7.00 4.26
C GLU A 81 31.35 -7.98 3.39
N ALA A 82 31.05 -9.28 3.51
CA ALA A 82 31.68 -10.31 2.71
C ALA A 82 31.21 -10.25 1.24
N GLN A 83 29.98 -9.80 0.98
CA GLN A 83 29.47 -9.59 -0.37
C GLN A 83 30.10 -8.35 -1.02
N ASP A 84 30.22 -7.25 -0.29
CA ASP A 84 30.87 -6.02 -0.81
C ASP A 84 32.34 -6.25 -1.17
N ARG A 85 33.06 -7.03 -0.36
CA ARG A 85 34.44 -7.44 -0.66
C ARG A 85 34.56 -8.33 -1.90
N ARG A 86 33.52 -9.10 -2.24
CA ARG A 86 33.48 -9.95 -3.45
C ARG A 86 33.08 -9.16 -4.70
N GLY A 87 32.34 -8.07 -4.57
CA GLY A 87 31.95 -7.19 -5.68
C GLY A 87 33.00 -6.16 -6.10
N SER A 88 34.05 -5.94 -5.29
CA SER A 88 35.14 -4.98 -5.56
C SER A 88 36.41 -5.59 -6.18
N ASN A 89 36.41 -6.87 -6.56
CA ASN A 89 37.54 -7.58 -7.14
C ASN A 89 37.17 -8.21 -8.49
#